data_AF-A0AAX2AJK3-F1
#
_entry.id   AF-A0AAX2AJK3-F1
#
_cell.length_a   1.000
_cell.length_b   1.000
_cell.length_c   1.000
_cell.angle_alpha   90.00
_cell.angle_beta   90.00
_cell.angle_gamma   90.00
#
_symmetry.space_group_name_H-M   'P 1'
#
loop_
_entity.id
_entity.type
_entity.pdbx_description
1 polymer ?
#
loop_
_entity_poly.entity_id
_entity_poly.type
_entity_poly.pdbx_seq_one_letter_code
_entity_poly.pdbx_strand_id
1 'polypeptide(L)' 'MHNEELEMIGSLKEKSMNIQDSVYQIIFFIHNKEDYESAAQVIIRHKISMSKLAKNTFKLTLLQFAKLADVVIKIKRGK' A
#
# COMPACT_ATOMS: atom_id res chain seq x y z
N MET A 1 17.68 -28.88 28.51
CA MET A 1 17.43 -28.69 27.06
C MET A 1 16.32 -27.66 26.91
N HIS A 2 16.67 -26.39 27.07
CA HIS A 2 15.83 -25.23 26.79
C HIS A 2 16.76 -24.32 26.03
N ASN A 3 16.56 -24.15 24.71
CA ASN A 3 17.13 -23.09 23.86
C ASN A 3 16.89 -23.37 22.36
N GLU A 4 15.70 -23.82 21.94
CA GLU A 4 15.36 -23.91 20.50
C GLU A 4 14.16 -23.05 20.10
N GLU A 5 13.38 -22.51 21.04
CA GLU A 5 12.18 -21.70 20.73
C GLU A 5 12.46 -20.20 20.54
N LEU A 6 13.68 -19.72 20.82
CA LEU A 6 13.98 -18.28 20.86
C LEU A 6 14.56 -17.68 19.57
N GLU A 7 14.88 -18.48 18.54
CA GLU A 7 15.41 -17.95 17.27
C GLU A 7 14.34 -17.66 16.20
N MET A 8 13.10 -18.12 16.39
CA MET A 8 12.00 -17.93 15.42
C MET A 8 11.24 -16.60 15.61
N ILE A 9 11.60 -15.79 16.60
CA ILE A 9 10.98 -14.49 16.88
C ILE A 9 11.84 -13.33 16.32
N GLY A 10 13.07 -13.62 15.86
CA GLY A 10 14.05 -12.63 15.42
C GLY A 10 14.04 -12.24 13.94
N SER A 11 13.18 -12.83 13.09
CA SER A 11 13.23 -12.60 11.63
C SER A 11 11.95 -12.07 10.98
N LEU A 12 11.01 -11.49 11.74
CA LEU A 12 10.07 -10.52 11.18
C LEU A 12 10.73 -9.15 11.07
N LYS A 13 11.97 -9.12 10.59
CA LYS A 13 12.59 -7.91 10.06
C LYS A 13 11.68 -7.49 8.92
N GLU A 14 10.87 -6.45 9.15
CA GLU A 14 9.87 -5.89 8.24
C GLU A 14 10.23 -6.29 6.81
N LYS A 15 9.58 -7.31 6.26
CA LYS A 15 9.86 -7.75 4.89
C LYS A 15 9.56 -6.52 4.07
N SER A 16 10.61 -5.82 3.62
CA SER A 16 10.47 -4.54 2.94
C SER A 16 9.62 -4.82 1.72
N MET A 17 8.32 -4.49 1.79
CA MET A 17 7.40 -4.79 0.71
C MET A 17 7.96 -4.13 -0.53
N ASN A 18 8.18 -4.93 -1.57
CA ASN A 18 8.68 -4.35 -2.80
C ASN A 18 7.56 -3.47 -3.40
N ILE A 19 7.93 -2.63 -4.37
CA ILE A 19 6.95 -1.73 -4.99
C ILE A 19 5.76 -2.48 -5.62
N GLN A 20 5.99 -3.65 -6.20
CA GLN A 20 4.92 -4.44 -6.82
C GLN A 20 3.93 -4.96 -5.78
N ASP A 21 4.41 -5.47 -4.64
CA ASP A 21 3.54 -5.94 -3.56
C ASP A 21 2.62 -4.81 -3.08
N SER A 22 3.17 -3.60 -2.97
CA SER A 22 2.42 -2.41 -2.57
C SER A 22 1.39 -2.01 -3.64
N VAL A 23 1.75 -2.09 -4.92
CA VAL A 23 0.83 -1.83 -6.04
C VAL A 23 -0.30 -2.86 -6.07
N TYR A 24 0.00 -4.15 -5.87
CA TYR A 24 -1.01 -5.20 -5.78
C TYR A 24 -1.97 -4.96 -4.61
N GLN A 25 -1.44 -4.58 -3.45
CA GLN A 25 -2.25 -4.29 -2.28
C GLN A 25 -3.19 -3.09 -2.52
N ILE A 26 -2.70 -2.02 -3.16
CA ILE A 26 -3.51 -0.85 -3.55
C ILE A 26 -4.64 -1.29 -4.48
N ILE A 27 -4.33 -2.08 -5.52
CA ILE A 27 -5.32 -2.56 -6.49
C ILE A 27 -6.37 -3.42 -5.79
N PHE A 28 -5.96 -4.31 -4.90
CA PHE A 28 -6.86 -5.17 -4.13
C PHE A 28 -7.85 -4.35 -3.29
N PHE A 29 -7.37 -3.33 -2.57
CA PHE A 29 -8.25 -2.47 -1.79
C PHE A 29 -9.27 -1.72 -2.67
N ILE A 30 -8.85 -1.24 -3.84
CA ILE A 30 -9.74 -0.47 -4.72
C ILE A 30 -10.75 -1.36 -5.46
N HIS A 31 -10.30 -2.45 -6.09
CA HIS A 31 -11.17 -3.28 -6.94
C HIS A 31 -12.06 -4.21 -6.14
N ASN A 32 -11.54 -4.80 -5.07
CA ASN A 32 -12.25 -5.85 -4.34
C ASN A 32 -13.03 -5.31 -3.14
N LYS A 33 -12.65 -4.14 -2.64
CA LYS A 33 -13.21 -3.58 -1.40
C LYS A 33 -13.75 -2.16 -1.52
N GLU A 34 -13.50 -1.48 -2.65
CA GLU A 34 -13.76 -0.05 -2.84
C GLU A 34 -13.19 0.83 -1.68
N ASP A 35 -12.12 0.34 -1.04
CA ASP A 35 -11.53 0.94 0.14
C ASP A 35 -10.36 1.85 -0.25
N TYR A 36 -10.69 3.08 -0.63
CA TYR A 36 -9.71 4.08 -1.05
C TYR A 36 -8.87 4.62 0.13
N GLU A 37 -9.37 4.51 1.36
CA GLU A 37 -8.65 4.97 2.56
C GLU A 37 -7.47 4.04 2.87
N SER A 38 -7.70 2.73 2.91
CA SER A 38 -6.63 1.75 3.09
C SER A 38 -5.60 1.82 1.95
N ALA A 39 -6.05 1.97 0.70
CA ALA A 39 -5.17 2.17 -0.44
C ALA A 39 -4.29 3.43 -0.30
N ALA A 40 -4.87 4.55 0.15
CA ALA A 40 -4.14 5.79 0.39
C ALA A 40 -3.11 5.65 1.52
N GLN A 41 -3.42 4.88 2.57
CA GLN A 41 -2.46 4.59 3.64
C GLN A 41 -1.24 3.82 3.13
N VAL A 42 -1.42 2.84 2.23
CA VAL A 42 -0.32 2.13 1.58
C VAL A 42 0.55 3.09 0.77
N ILE A 43 -0.07 3.97 -0.02
CA ILE A 43 0.63 5.01 -0.80
C ILE A 43 1.51 5.88 0.09
N ILE A 44 0.94 6.39 1.20
CA ILE A 44 1.64 7.30 2.11
C ILE A 44 2.76 6.58 2.85
N ARG A 45 2.48 5.40 3.41
CA ARG A 45 3.44 4.59 4.17
C ARG A 45 4.66 4.20 3.34
N HIS A 46 4.44 3.74 2.11
CA HIS A 46 5.50 3.29 1.21
C HIS A 46 6.04 4.39 0.29
N LYS A 47 5.60 5.64 0.50
CA LYS A 47 6.03 6.83 -0.28
C LYS A 47 5.91 6.62 -1.80
N ILE A 48 4.83 5.98 -2.24
CA ILE A 48 4.58 5.72 -3.66
C ILE A 48 4.00 6.99 -4.28
N SER A 49 4.57 7.49 -5.37
CA SER A 49 3.96 8.60 -6.10
C SER A 49 2.80 8.07 -6.96
N MET A 50 1.78 8.92 -7.19
CA MET A 50 0.68 8.58 -8.10
C MET A 50 1.19 8.26 -9.51
N SER A 51 2.22 8.98 -9.98
CA SER A 51 2.88 8.70 -11.25
C SER A 51 3.57 7.33 -11.29
N LYS A 52 4.19 6.90 -10.18
CA LYS A 52 4.81 5.58 -10.07
C LYS A 52 3.75 4.49 -10.03
N LEU A 53 2.64 4.69 -9.32
CA LEU A 53 1.50 3.78 -9.35
C LEU A 53 0.96 3.62 -10.77
N ALA A 54 0.66 4.73 -11.46
CA ALA A 54 0.15 4.72 -12.84
C ALA A 54 1.08 4.02 -13.84
N LYS A 55 2.41 4.13 -13.66
CA LYS A 55 3.38 3.40 -14.50
C LYS A 55 3.45 1.90 -14.23
N ASN A 56 3.06 1.46 -13.02
CA ASN A 56 3.18 0.06 -12.59
C ASN A 56 1.85 -0.71 -12.65
N THR A 57 0.74 -0.05 -13.03
CA THR A 57 -0.54 -0.74 -13.25
C THR A 57 -1.44 0.00 -14.23
N PHE A 58 -2.07 -0.76 -15.11
CA PHE A 58 -3.17 -0.30 -15.97
C PHE A 58 -4.54 -0.76 -15.48
N LYS A 59 -4.60 -1.40 -14.29
CA LYS A 59 -5.84 -1.99 -13.77
C LYS A 59 -6.79 -0.94 -13.18
N LEU A 60 -6.31 0.26 -12.87
CA LEU A 60 -7.14 1.32 -12.30
C LEU A 60 -7.62 2.26 -13.40
N THR A 61 -8.92 2.56 -13.41
CA THR A 61 -9.50 3.57 -14.29
C THR A 61 -9.10 4.98 -13.86
N LEU A 62 -9.25 5.96 -14.76
CA LEU A 62 -8.99 7.36 -14.44
C LEU A 62 -9.82 7.85 -13.23
N LEU A 63 -11.09 7.44 -13.16
CA LEU A 63 -11.97 7.80 -12.05
C LEU A 63 -11.48 7.21 -10.71
N GLN A 64 -11.02 5.95 -10.72
CA GLN A 64 -10.45 5.32 -9.53
C GLN A 64 -9.16 6.02 -9.09
N PHE A 65 -8.31 6.43 -10.04
CA PHE A 65 -7.13 7.24 -9.74
C PHE A 65 -7.48 8.59 -9.12
N ALA A 66 -8.51 9.29 -9.64
CA ALA A 66 -8.96 10.57 -9.11
C ALA A 66 -9.47 10.42 -7.66
N LYS A 67 -10.36 9.44 -7.41
CA LYS A 67 -10.85 9.12 -6.06
C LYS A 67 -9.71 8.84 -5.09
N LEU A 68 -8.72 8.04 -5.50
CA LEU A 68 -7.56 7.73 -4.69
C LEU A 68 -6.71 8.99 -4.40
N ALA A 69 -6.50 9.85 -5.40
CA ALA A 69 -5.77 11.10 -5.25
C ALA A 69 -6.45 12.02 -4.23
N ASP A 70 -7.77 12.17 -4.32
CA ASP A 70 -8.56 13.00 -3.40
C ASP A 70 -8.41 12.53 -1.95
N VAL A 71 -8.48 11.22 -1.71
CA VAL A 71 -8.30 10.65 -0.38
C VAL A 71 -6.87 10.84 0.14
N VAL A 72 -5.85 10.63 -0.69
CA VAL A 72 -4.44 10.89 -0.31
C VAL A 72 -4.24 12.36 0.08
N ILE A 73 -4.82 13.30 -0.68
CA ILE A 73 -4.73 14.73 -0.39
C ILE A 73 -5.45 15.05 0.92
N LYS A 74 -6.67 14.53 1.11
CA LYS A 74 -7.47 14.71 2.34
C LYS A 74 -6.69 14.26 3.57
N ILE A 75 -6.10 13.06 3.54
CA ILE A 75 -5.33 12.52 4.67
C ILE A 75 -4.09 13.37 4.95
N LYS A 76 -3.39 13.83 3.91
CA LYS A 76 -2.18 14.67 4.09
C LYS A 76 -2.48 16.07 4.63
N ARG A 77 -3.67 16.61 4.36
CA ARG A 77 -4.09 17.94 4.85
C ARG A 77 -4.75 17.91 6.23
N GLY A 78 -5.34 16.77 6.62
CA GLY A 78 -5.97 16.58 7.92
C GLY A 78 -5.03 16.14 9.05
N LYS A 79 -3.72 16.14 8.78
CA LYS A 79 -2.65 16.00 9.78
C LYS A 79 -1.94 17.34 9.96
#